data_AF-A0A1Z9CZU0-F1
#
_entry.id   AF-A0A1Z9CZU0-F1
#
_cell.length_a   1.000
_cell.length_b   1.000
_cell.length_c   1.000
_cell.angle_alpha   90.00
_cell.angle_beta   90.00
_cell.angle_gamma   90.00
#
_symmetry.space_group_name_H-M   'P 1'
#
loop_
_entity.id
_entity.type
_entity.pdbx_description
1 polymer ?
#
loop_
_entity_poly.entity_id
_entity_poly.type
_entity_poly.pdbx_seq_one_letter_code
_entity_poly.pdbx_strand_id
1 'polypeptide(L)' 'MDRIKFINGLKKISLAIVFAFTGPFIIHQAFQNKNHEFYIYVLTLGLLVAGFSIVLGFLGISNLVNSLLNEQKNKT' A
#
# COMPACT_ATOMS: atom_id res chain seq x y z
N MET A 1 -4.69 -8.88 22.82
CA MET A 1 -4.17 -8.34 21.56
C MET A 1 -4.96 -7.09 21.30
N ASP A 2 -4.34 -5.97 20.90
CA ASP A 2 -5.11 -4.75 20.59
C ASP A 2 -5.85 -4.93 19.26
N ARG A 3 -7.03 -5.55 19.35
CA ARG A 3 -7.85 -6.04 18.22
C ARG A 3 -8.15 -4.93 17.21
N ILE A 4 -8.36 -3.70 17.68
CA ILE A 4 -8.68 -2.55 16.83
C ILE A 4 -7.46 -2.16 15.98
N LYS A 5 -6.28 -2.05 16.60
CA LYS A 5 -5.03 -1.74 15.88
C LYS A 5 -4.63 -2.85 14.92
N PHE A 6 -4.87 -4.11 15.30
CA PHE A 6 -4.65 -5.27 14.45
C PHE A 6 -5.52 -5.21 13.18
N ILE A 7 -6.84 -5.03 13.32
CA ILE A 7 -7.75 -4.93 12.17
C ILE A 7 -7.39 -3.74 11.27
N ASN A 8 -6.99 -2.61 11.86
CA ASN A 8 -6.55 -1.44 11.09
C ASN A 8 -5.24 -1.69 10.33
N GLY A 9 -4.28 -2.39 10.95
CA GLY A 9 -3.06 -2.83 10.27
C GLY A 9 -3.37 -3.75 9.08
N LEU A 10 -4.24 -4.74 9.30
CA LEU A 10 -4.65 -5.68 8.26
C LEU A 10 -5.35 -4.97 7.09
N LYS A 11 -6.28 -4.04 7.36
CA LYS A 11 -6.93 -3.21 6.33
C LYS A 11 -5.93 -2.44 5.48
N LYS A 12 -4.92 -1.80 6.11
CA LYS A 12 -3.88 -1.06 5.39
C LYS A 12 -3.04 -1.96 4.49
N ILE A 13 -2.69 -3.16 4.95
CA ILE A 13 -1.97 -4.15 4.14
C ILE A 13 -2.83 -4.65 2.98
N SER A 14 -4.08 -5.01 3.21
CA SER A 14 -4.99 -5.44 2.14
C SER A 14 -5.12 -4.37 1.07
N LEU A 15 -5.25 -3.10 1.47
CA LEU A 15 -5.30 -1.97 0.54
C LEU A 15 -3.97 -1.77 -0.20
N ALA A 16 -2.83 -1.89 0.50
CA ALA A 16 -1.52 -1.86 -0.13
C ALA A 16 -1.38 -2.94 -1.20
N ILE A 17 -1.78 -4.19 -0.91
CA ILE A 17 -1.70 -5.29 -1.88
C ILE A 17 -2.50 -4.96 -3.15
N VAL A 18 -3.72 -4.43 -3.01
CA VAL A 18 -4.53 -4.02 -4.18
C VAL A 18 -3.77 -2.98 -5.02
N PHE A 19 -3.25 -1.93 -4.40
CA PHE A 19 -2.48 -0.91 -5.11
C PHE A 19 -1.16 -1.43 -5.68
N ALA A 20 -0.54 -2.44 -5.06
CA ALA A 20 0.68 -3.07 -5.54
C ALA A 20 0.47 -3.80 -6.88
N PHE A 21 -0.75 -4.27 -7.17
CA PHE A 21 -1.10 -4.82 -8.48
C PHE A 21 -1.63 -3.74 -9.43
N THR A 22 -2.45 -2.81 -8.93
CA THR A 22 -3.02 -1.74 -9.75
C THR A 22 -1.96 -0.77 -10.29
N GLY A 23 -0.94 -0.41 -9.49
CA GLY A 23 0.13 0.49 -9.91
C GLY A 23 0.89 -0.03 -11.14
N PRO A 24 1.51 -1.23 -11.08
CA PRO A 24 2.16 -1.84 -12.23
C PRO A 24 1.24 -2.05 -13.43
N PHE A 25 -0.04 -2.37 -13.21
CA PHE A 25 -1.02 -2.48 -14.29
C PHE A 25 -1.21 -1.14 -15.02
N ILE A 26 -1.37 -0.04 -14.29
CA ILE A 26 -1.49 1.32 -14.88
C ILE A 26 -0.19 1.70 -15.60
N ILE A 27 0.98 1.40 -15.02
CA ILE A 27 2.28 1.66 -15.65
C ILE A 27 2.42 0.87 -16.96
N HIS A 28 2.04 -0.40 -16.97
CA HIS A 28 2.04 -1.23 -18.16
C HIS A 28 1.12 -0.64 -19.24
N GLN A 29 -0.10 -0.24 -18.87
CA GLN A 29 -1.02 0.43 -19.79
C GLN A 29 -0.43 1.73 -20.36
N ALA A 30 0.24 2.54 -19.54
CA ALA A 30 0.92 3.75 -20.03
C ALA A 30 2.00 3.39 -21.07
N PHE A 31 2.85 2.40 -20.78
CA PHE A 31 3.89 1.98 -21.71
C PHE A 31 3.38 1.36 -23.02
N GLN A 32 2.16 0.83 -23.05
CA GLN A 32 1.53 0.38 -24.30
C GLN A 32 0.99 1.55 -25.13
N ASN A 33 0.76 2.73 -24.52
CA ASN A 33 0.13 3.89 -25.14
C ASN A 33 1.08 5.10 -25.24
N LYS A 34 2.37 4.89 -25.53
CA LYS A 34 3.40 5.96 -25.54
C LYS A 34 3.11 7.12 -26.51
N ASN A 35 2.37 6.85 -27.58
CA ASN A 35 2.04 7.85 -28.61
C ASN A 35 0.79 8.67 -28.27
N HIS A 36 0.13 8.39 -27.13
CA HIS A 36 -1.07 9.11 -26.71
C HIS A 36 -0.70 10.34 -25.88
N GLU A 37 -1.39 11.46 -26.07
CA GLU A 37 -1.13 12.72 -25.35
C GLU A 37 -1.18 12.56 -23.82
N PHE A 38 -2.04 11.64 -23.34
CA PHE A 38 -2.16 11.30 -21.92
C PHE A 38 -1.08 10.37 -21.35
N TYR A 39 -0.10 9.92 -22.14
CA TYR A 39 0.94 8.99 -21.71
C TYR A 39 1.60 9.41 -20.40
N ILE A 40 2.08 10.66 -20.33
CA ILE A 40 2.82 11.16 -19.17
C ILE A 40 1.95 11.20 -17.91
N TYR A 41 0.67 11.57 -18.06
CA TYR A 41 -0.28 11.66 -16.96
C TYR A 41 -0.60 10.27 -16.38
N VAL A 42 -0.85 9.28 -17.24
CA VAL A 42 -1.14 7.91 -16.80
C VAL A 42 0.10 7.26 -16.19
N LEU A 43 1.30 7.50 -16.75
CA LEU A 43 2.54 7.00 -16.20
C LEU A 43 2.81 7.56 -14.80
N THR A 44 2.67 8.88 -14.62
CA THR A 44 2.83 9.53 -13.32
C THR A 44 1.81 8.99 -12.32
N LEU A 45 0.55 8.82 -12.71
CA LEU A 45 -0.48 8.22 -11.84
C LEU A 45 -0.10 6.81 -11.40
N GLY A 46 0.38 5.96 -12.32
CA GLY A 46 0.81 4.60 -12.02
C GLY A 46 1.97 4.56 -11.02
N LEU A 47 2.96 5.44 -11.19
CA LEU A 47 4.10 5.57 -10.26
C LEU A 47 3.67 6.07 -8.89
N LEU A 48 2.76 7.05 -8.83
CA LEU A 48 2.22 7.55 -7.56
C LEU A 48 1.44 6.45 -6.81
N VAL A 49 0.61 5.68 -7.52
CA VAL A 49 -0.12 4.55 -6.93
C VAL A 49 0.83 3.47 -6.42
N ALA A 50 1.86 3.12 -7.19
CA ALA A 50 2.88 2.16 -6.78
C ALA A 50 3.68 2.65 -5.56
N GLY A 51 4.11 3.92 -5.54
CA GLY A 51 4.78 4.51 -4.39
C GLY A 51 3.90 4.57 -3.14
N PHE A 52 2.63 4.94 -3.30
CA PHE A 52 1.65 4.97 -2.22
C PHE A 52 1.39 3.58 -1.62
N SER A 53 1.33 2.55 -2.48
CA SER A 53 1.23 1.15 -2.06
C SER A 53 2.35 0.76 -1.09
N ILE A 54 3.59 1.13 -1.41
CA ILE A 54 4.76 0.81 -0.57
C ILE A 54 4.62 1.45 0.82
N VAL A 55 4.26 2.74 0.86
CA VAL A 55 4.05 3.47 2.13
C VAL A 55 2.94 2.82 2.96
N LEU A 56 1.80 2.50 2.35
CA LEU A 56 0.70 1.81 3.04
C LEU A 56 1.11 0.43 3.55
N GLY A 57 1.91 -0.31 2.79
CA GLY A 57 2.42 -1.62 3.17
C GLY A 57 3.27 -1.52 4.45
N PHE A 58 4.24 -0.60 4.48
CA PHE A 58 5.08 -0.39 5.66
C PHE A 58 4.26 0.04 6.89
N LEU A 59 3.34 0.99 6.73
CA LEU A 59 2.48 1.45 7.83
C LEU A 59 1.54 0.34 8.33
N GLY A 60 1.01 -0.49 7.42
CA GLY A 60 0.16 -1.62 7.75
C GLY A 60 0.92 -2.69 8.54
N ILE A 61 2.10 -3.08 8.08
CA ILE A 61 2.97 -4.05 8.75
C ILE A 61 3.40 -3.53 10.12
N SER A 62 3.85 -2.28 10.22
CA SER A 62 4.24 -1.68 11.50
C SER A 62 3.08 -1.69 12.50
N ASN A 63 1.86 -1.33 12.07
CA ASN A 63 0.68 -1.39 12.92
C ASN A 63 0.32 -2.81 13.37
N LEU A 64 0.42 -3.80 12.47
CA LEU A 64 0.21 -5.21 12.82
C LEU A 64 1.22 -5.68 13.86
N VAL A 65 2.51 -5.53 13.58
CA VAL A 65 3.61 -5.95 14.46
C VAL A 65 3.47 -5.28 15.82
N ASN A 66 3.21 -3.97 15.85
CA ASN A 66 2.99 -3.24 17.10
C ASN A 66 1.75 -3.77 17.85
N SER A 67 0.65 -4.11 17.18
CA SER A 67 -0.54 -4.63 17.85
C SER A 67 -0.36 -6.03 18.44
N LEU A 68 0.55 -6.83 17.86
CA LEU A 68 0.89 -8.18 18.30
C LEU A 68 1.93 -8.16 19.44
N LEU A 69 2.93 -7.28 19.36
CA LEU A 69 4.05 -7.21 20.30
C LEU A 69 3.82 -6.25 21.48
N ASN A 70 3.17 -5.08 21.29
CA ASN A 70 2.97 -4.11 22.40
C ASN A 70 1.94 -4.55 23.43
N GLU A 71 1.25 -5.67 23.25
CA GLU A 71 0.46 -6.24 24.33
C GLU A 71 1.33 -6.76 25.49
N GLN A 72 2.61 -7.03 25.24
CA GLN A 72 3.54 -7.56 26.24
C GLN A 72 4.11 -6.48 27.17
N LYS A 73 4.09 -5.19 26.78
CA LYS A 73 4.76 -4.11 27.52
C LYS A 73 3.91 -3.48 28.65
N ASN A 74 2.59 -3.67 28.65
CA ASN A 74 1.67 -3.15 29.67
C ASN A 74 1.32 -4.19 30.76
N LYS A 75 2.21 -5.16 31.01
CA LYS A 75 2.05 -6.20 32.04
C LYS A 75 3.12 -6.14 33.12
N THR A 76 3.73 -4.98 33.34
CA THR A 76 4.65 -4.71 34.46
C THR A 76 4.15 -3.48 35.19
#